data_AF-A0A2K9JY07-F1
#
_entry.id   AF-A0A2K9JY07-F1
#
_cell.length_a   1.000
_cell.length_b   1.000
_cell.length_c   1.000
_cell.angle_alpha   90.00
_cell.angle_beta   90.00
_cell.angle_gamma   90.00
#
_symmetry.space_group_name_H-M   'P 1'
#
loop_
_entity.id
_entity.type
_entity.pdbx_description
1 polymer ?
#
loop_
_entity_poly.entity_id
_entity_poly.type
_entity_poly.pdbx_seq_one_letter_code
_entity_poly.pdbx_strand_id
1 'polypeptide(L)'
;MSQPLKSSSIRVQEFLASHGHNFTVTELADSTRTAKDAANAIGCTESQIAKSLIFKDSNTEKAVLIIASGSNQVSVKKVEAAIRAC
;
A
#
# COMPACT_ATOMS: atom_id res chain seq x y z
N MET A 1 6.67 15.88 19.34
CA MET A 1 7.89 15.07 19.31
C MET A 1 7.62 13.84 18.47
N SER A 2 8.19 13.75 17.26
CA SER A 2 8.04 12.57 16.39
C SER A 2 8.79 11.39 17.01
N GLN A 3 8.07 10.32 17.30
CA GLN A 3 8.68 9.06 17.71
C GLN A 3 9.56 8.53 16.58
N PRO A 4 10.70 7.87 16.89
CA PRO A 4 11.52 7.22 15.88
C PRO A 4 10.70 6.14 15.15
N LEU A 5 10.91 6.04 13.83
CA LEU A 5 10.25 5.05 12.98
C LEU A 5 10.52 3.62 13.48
N LYS A 6 9.52 2.75 13.38
CA LYS A 6 9.69 1.30 13.59
C LYS A 6 10.57 0.70 12.51
N SER A 7 11.17 -0.45 12.80
CA SER A 7 12.08 -1.17 11.89
C SER A 7 11.46 -1.42 10.50
N SER A 8 10.18 -1.80 10.43
CA SER A 8 9.47 -1.97 9.16
C SER A 8 9.36 -0.68 8.37
N SER A 9 9.09 0.44 9.03
CA SER A 9 8.95 1.78 8.43
C SER A 9 10.32 2.29 7.95
N ILE A 10 11.39 2.04 8.71
CA ILE A 10 12.78 2.35 8.32
C ILE A 10 13.15 1.63 7.02
N ARG A 11 12.87 0.33 6.93
CA ARG A 11 13.15 -0.44 5.70
C ARG A 11 12.47 0.16 4.47
N VAL A 12 11.24 0.66 4.61
CA VAL A 12 10.52 1.34 3.52
C VAL A 12 11.17 2.69 3.19
N GLN A 13 11.52 3.49 4.19
CA GLN A 13 12.20 4.77 3.99
C GLN A 13 13.54 4.63 3.26
N GLU A 14 14.36 3.65 3.62
CA GLU A 14 15.65 3.35 2.98
C GLU A 14 15.46 2.85 1.53
N PHE A 15 14.45 2.02 1.30
CA PHE A 15 14.11 1.58 -0.05
C PHE A 15 13.74 2.78 -0.94
N LEU A 16 12.88 3.69 -0.46
CA LEU A 16 12.48 4.88 -1.23
C LEU A 16 13.66 5.82 -1.49
N ALA A 17 14.52 6.03 -0.49
CA ALA A 17 15.71 6.87 -0.62
C ALA A 17 16.71 6.31 -1.64
N SER A 18 16.92 4.99 -1.67
CA SER A 18 17.85 4.36 -2.62
C SER A 18 17.37 4.37 -4.08
N HIS A 19 16.07 4.58 -4.32
CA HIS A 19 15.47 4.65 -5.66
C HIS A 19 15.28 6.10 -6.17
N GLY A 20 15.89 7.08 -5.51
CA GLY A 20 15.92 8.47 -5.98
C GLY A 20 14.60 9.23 -5.81
N HIS A 21 13.72 8.76 -4.93
CA HIS A 21 12.46 9.42 -4.66
C HIS A 21 12.50 10.23 -3.35
N ASN A 22 12.12 11.51 -3.42
CA ASN A 22 12.01 12.39 -2.27
C ASN A 22 10.70 12.13 -1.49
N PHE A 23 10.57 10.93 -0.91
CA PHE A 23 9.45 10.56 -0.05
C PHE A 23 9.87 10.46 1.42
N THR A 24 8.97 10.85 2.32
CA THR A 24 9.15 10.75 3.77
C THR A 24 8.09 9.80 4.34
N VAL A 25 8.54 8.74 5.00
CA VAL A 25 7.70 7.83 5.77
C VAL A 25 7.46 8.45 7.14
N THR A 26 6.18 8.60 7.50
CA THR A 26 5.77 9.21 8.76
C THR A 26 4.92 8.23 9.56
N GLU A 27 5.25 8.04 10.84
CA GLU A 27 4.35 7.39 11.79
C GLU A 27 3.45 8.42 12.45
N LEU A 28 2.14 8.22 12.30
CA LEU A 28 1.11 9.08 12.87
C LEU A 28 0.71 8.58 14.26
N ALA A 29 0.21 9.49 15.10
CA ALA A 29 -0.36 9.13 16.40
C ALA A 29 -1.68 8.35 16.24
N ASP A 30 -2.46 8.71 15.22
CA ASP A 30 -3.72 8.04 14.88
C ASP A 30 -3.50 6.75 14.10
N SER A 31 -4.51 5.86 14.14
CA SER A 31 -4.51 4.61 13.38
C SER A 31 -4.44 4.87 11.88
N THR A 32 -3.67 4.04 11.17
CA THR A 32 -3.64 3.97 9.70
C THR A 32 -3.96 2.57 9.18
N ARG A 33 -4.60 1.73 10.01
CA ARG A 33 -4.85 0.31 9.72
C ARG A 33 -5.85 0.10 8.57
N THR A 34 -6.82 0.98 8.43
CA THR A 34 -7.79 0.95 7.34
C THR A 34 -7.62 2.17 6.44
N ALA A 35 -8.10 2.10 5.19
CA ALA A 35 -8.05 3.25 4.29
C ALA A 35 -8.80 4.46 4.86
N LYS A 36 -9.94 4.21 5.52
CA LYS A 36 -10.72 5.25 6.23
C LYS A 36 -9.93 5.89 7.37
N ASP A 37 -9.31 5.09 8.24
CA ASP A 37 -8.52 5.63 9.36
C ASP A 37 -7.33 6.45 8.84
N ALA A 38 -6.61 5.93 7.84
CA ALA A 38 -5.48 6.63 7.23
C ALA A 38 -5.90 7.95 6.57
N ALA A 39 -7.01 7.94 5.83
CA ALA A 39 -7.55 9.15 5.19
C ALA A 39 -7.92 10.22 6.22
N ASN A 40 -8.58 9.83 7.31
CA ASN A 40 -8.91 10.73 8.41
C ASN A 40 -7.64 11.30 9.08
N ALA A 41 -6.63 10.46 9.34
CA ALA A 41 -5.41 10.86 10.03
C ALA A 41 -4.58 11.90 9.25
N ILE A 42 -4.66 11.91 7.91
CA ILE A 42 -3.93 12.85 7.05
C ILE A 42 -4.82 13.90 6.38
N GLY A 43 -6.13 13.89 6.65
CA GLY A 43 -7.08 14.86 6.11
C GLY A 43 -7.29 14.76 4.60
N CYS A 44 -7.32 13.54 4.05
CA CYS A 44 -7.58 13.30 2.62
C CYS A 44 -8.82 12.43 2.40
N THR A 45 -9.16 12.19 1.13
CA THR A 45 -10.22 11.23 0.78
C THR A 45 -9.69 9.79 0.81
N GLU A 46 -10.57 8.81 1.08
CA GLU A 46 -10.18 7.38 1.03
C GLU A 46 -9.63 6.97 -0.35
N SER A 47 -10.09 7.62 -1.43
CA SER A 47 -9.62 7.37 -2.78
C SER A 47 -8.14 7.72 -3.02
N GLN A 48 -7.58 8.58 -2.18
CA GLN A 48 -6.16 8.96 -2.25
C GLN A 48 -5.25 8.00 -1.47
N ILE A 49 -5.83 7.08 -0.69
CA ILE A 49 -5.06 6.05 0.01
C ILE A 49 -4.80 4.89 -0.94
N ALA A 50 -3.54 4.53 -1.16
CA ALA A 50 -3.18 3.32 -1.91
C ALA A 50 -3.12 2.11 -0.99
N LYS A 51 -3.74 1.00 -1.40
CA LYS A 51 -3.68 -0.31 -0.74
C LYS A 51 -2.79 -1.24 -1.54
N SER A 52 -1.75 -1.78 -0.90
CA SER A 52 -0.91 -2.85 -1.44
C SER A 52 -1.46 -4.19 -0.99
N LEU A 53 -2.03 -4.96 -1.91
CA LEU A 53 -2.59 -6.28 -1.64
C LEU A 53 -1.75 -7.35 -2.35
N ILE A 54 -1.38 -8.40 -1.62
CA ILE A 54 -0.65 -9.53 -2.17
C ILE A 54 -1.61 -10.71 -2.30
N PHE A 55 -1.71 -11.26 -3.51
CA PHE A 55 -2.41 -12.50 -3.82
C PHE A 55 -1.43 -13.53 -4.37
N LYS A 56 -1.81 -14.80 -4.34
CA LYS A 56 -1.09 -15.88 -5.02
C LYS A 56 -1.95 -16.38 -6.17
N ASP A 57 -1.40 -16.43 -7.38
CA ASP A 57 -2.06 -17.11 -8.49
C ASP A 57 -1.99 -18.62 -8.26
N SER A 58 -3.14 -19.27 -8.18
CA SER A 58 -3.24 -20.71 -7.91
C SER A 58 -2.75 -21.59 -9.06
N ASN A 59 -2.60 -21.04 -10.27
CA ASN A 59 -2.15 -21.81 -11.43
C ASN A 59 -0.62 -21.81 -11.55
N THR A 60 0.01 -20.67 -11.21
CA THR A 60 1.45 -20.47 -11.40
C THR A 60 2.23 -20.42 -10.08
N GLU A 61 1.53 -20.37 -8.94
CA GLU A 61 2.08 -20.18 -7.59
C GLU A 61 2.86 -18.86 -7.41
N LYS A 62 2.80 -17.95 -8.39
CA LYS A 62 3.47 -16.65 -8.34
C LYS A 62 2.69 -15.66 -7.48
N ALA A 63 3.43 -14.79 -6.79
CA ALA A 63 2.85 -13.66 -6.06
C ALA A 63 2.42 -12.56 -7.05
N VAL A 64 1.23 -12.00 -6.81
CA VAL A 64 0.66 -10.87 -7.54
C VAL A 64 0.49 -9.70 -6.57
N LEU A 65 1.21 -8.61 -6.82
CA LEU A 65 1.02 -7.34 -6.11
C LEU A 65 -0.01 -6.49 -6.83
N ILE A 66 -1.03 -6.06 -6.11
CA ILE A 66 -2.09 -5.19 -6.60
C ILE A 66 -2.03 -3.88 -5.80
N ILE A 67 -1.90 -2.77 -6.51
CA ILE A 67 -2.05 -1.43 -5.93
C ILE A 67 -3.42 -0.90 -6.31
N ALA A 68 -4.27 -0.65 -5.31
CA ALA A 68 -5.63 -0.19 -5.52
C ALA A 68 -5.95 1.03 -4.66
N SER A 69 -6.81 1.92 -5.16
CA SER A 69 -7.39 3.00 -4.35
C SER A 69 -8.15 2.46 -3.14
N GLY A 70 -8.12 3.20 -2.03
CA GLY A 70 -8.73 2.85 -0.75
C GLY A 70 -10.23 2.64 -0.88
N SER A 71 -10.90 3.45 -1.71
CA SER A 71 -12.33 3.34 -2.01
C SER A 71 -12.70 2.12 -2.88
N ASN A 72 -11.73 1.49 -3.53
CA ASN A 72 -12.00 0.40 -4.47
C ASN A 72 -11.95 -0.97 -3.78
N GLN A 73 -12.89 -1.83 -4.12
CA GLN A 73 -12.80 -3.27 -3.83
C GLN A 73 -12.20 -4.00 -5.03
N VAL A 74 -11.18 -4.82 -4.77
CA VAL A 74 -10.50 -5.57 -5.82
C VAL A 74 -11.35 -6.77 -6.25
N SER A 75 -11.59 -6.89 -7.56
CA SER A 75 -12.27 -8.04 -8.16
C SER A 75 -11.24 -9.06 -8.63
N VAL A 76 -11.18 -10.22 -7.96
CA VAL A 76 -10.25 -11.31 -8.32
C VAL A 76 -10.43 -11.74 -9.78
N LYS A 77 -11.65 -11.79 -10.30
CA LYS A 77 -11.93 -12.11 -11.71
C LYS A 77 -11.28 -11.12 -12.69
N LYS A 78 -11.34 -9.82 -12.38
CA LYS A 78 -10.69 -8.79 -13.23
C LYS A 78 -9.17 -8.88 -13.15
N VAL A 79 -8.63 -9.19 -11.97
CA VAL A 79 -7.18 -9.39 -11.78
C VAL A 79 -6.70 -10.61 -12.55
N GLU A 80 -7.40 -11.74 -12.45
CA GLU A 80 -7.10 -12.97 -13.20
C GLU A 80 -7.09 -12.71 -14.72
N ALA A 81 -8.09 -12.00 -15.23
CA ALA A 81 -8.13 -11.62 -16.63
C ALA A 81 -6.94 -10.72 -17.03
N ALA A 82 -6.56 -9.76 -16.18
CA ALA A 82 -5.46 -8.84 -16.44
C ALA A 82 -4.09 -9.53 -16.44
N ILE A 83 -3.82 -10.44 -15.48
CA ILE A 83 -2.52 -11.11 -15.37
C ILE A 83 -2.31 -12.20 -16.44
N ARG A 84 -3.39 -12.74 -17.02
CA ARG A 84 -3.32 -13.70 -18.15
C ARG A 84 -3.05 -13.02 -19.49
N ALA A 85 -3.28 -11.71 -19.57
CA ALA A 85 -2.99 -10.93 -20.77
C ALA A 85 -1.51 -10.48 -20.85
N CYS A 86 -0.72 -10.74 -19.81
CA CYS A 86 0.72 -10.50 -19.73
C CYS A 86 1.50 -11.78 -20.07
#